data_AF-M7BGQ3-F1
#
_entry.id   AF-M7BGQ3-F1
#
_cell.length_a   1.000
_cell.length_b   1.000
_cell.length_c   1.000
_cell.angle_alpha   90.00
_cell.angle_beta   90.00
_cell.angle_gamma   90.00
#
_symmetry.space_group_name_H-M   'P 1'
#
loop_
_entity.id
_entity.type
_entity.pdbx_description
1 polymer ?
#
loop_
_entity_poly.entity_id
_entity_poly.type
_entity_poly.pdbx_seq_one_letter_code
_entity_poly.pdbx_strand_id
1 'polypeptide(L)'
;MSVLGGVGAGLVVMADDGDGRLRTEDNSGGGLGGGGVEEPPAAAGGWAVGGEMLLNVGLLALVLLAAYRLYLRWGKRSGPGGAAQQSQAASLPRMKRRDFTLEQLHEYDGARTPRILLAVNGKVFDVTKGSKFYGPEGPYGIFAGRDASRGLATFCLDKDALRDEYDDLSDLNAVQMESVREWEMQFKEKYDYVGRLLKPGEEPSEYTDEEDIKEHTKQD
;
A
#
# COMPACT_ATOMS: atom_id res chain seq x y z
N MET A 1 -25.24 -36.02 0.53
CA MET A 1 -25.73 -35.12 -0.54
C MET A 1 -24.65 -34.11 -0.83
N SER A 2 -24.12 -34.10 -2.05
CA SER A 2 -23.09 -33.15 -2.48
C SER A 2 -23.77 -31.98 -3.17
N VAL A 3 -23.40 -30.74 -2.82
CA VAL A 3 -23.84 -29.54 -3.53
C VAL A 3 -22.60 -28.83 -4.06
N LEU A 4 -22.59 -28.63 -5.37
CA LEU A 4 -21.49 -28.00 -6.11
C LEU A 4 -21.60 -26.47 -5.96
N GLY A 5 -20.47 -25.80 -5.75
CA GLY A 5 -20.38 -24.34 -5.67
C GLY A 5 -19.16 -23.85 -6.45
N GLY A 6 -19.33 -23.62 -7.76
CA GLY A 6 -18.32 -23.01 -8.61
C GLY A 6 -18.90 -21.82 -9.35
N VAL A 7 -18.27 -20.65 -9.23
CA VAL A 7 -18.58 -19.46 -10.03
C VAL A 7 -17.26 -18.82 -10.44
N GLY A 8 -16.90 -18.92 -11.72
CA GLY A 8 -15.71 -18.28 -12.28
C GLY A 8 -16.03 -16.88 -12.77
N ALA A 9 -15.18 -15.90 -12.42
CA ALA A 9 -15.26 -14.55 -12.97
C ALA A 9 -14.61 -14.50 -14.36
N GLY A 10 -15.42 -14.69 -15.40
CA GLY A 10 -14.99 -14.64 -16.80
C GLY A 10 -14.88 -13.21 -17.33
N LEU A 11 -13.65 -12.78 -17.60
CA LEU A 11 -13.23 -11.62 -18.39
C LEU A 11 -14.21 -11.25 -19.53
N VAL A 12 -14.76 -10.03 -19.49
CA VAL A 12 -15.47 -9.44 -20.64
C VAL A 12 -14.46 -8.76 -21.55
N VAL A 13 -14.32 -9.29 -22.76
CA VAL A 13 -13.61 -8.65 -23.88
C VAL A 13 -14.67 -8.08 -24.82
N MET A 14 -14.59 -6.79 -25.14
CA MET A 14 -15.34 -6.18 -26.23
C MET A 14 -14.37 -5.70 -27.30
N ALA A 15 -14.43 -6.36 -28.46
CA ALA A 15 -13.82 -5.92 -29.72
C ALA A 15 -14.73 -4.83 -30.33
N ASP A 16 -14.17 -3.74 -30.86
CA ASP A 16 -13.82 -3.58 -32.29
C ASP A 16 -15.07 -3.52 -33.19
N ASP A 17 -15.51 -2.29 -33.49
CA ASP A 17 -16.55 -1.99 -34.49
C ASP A 17 -15.91 -1.16 -35.61
N GLY A 18 -15.91 -1.72 -36.82
CA GLY A 18 -15.18 -1.19 -37.98
C GLY A 18 -15.94 -0.15 -38.81
N ASP A 19 -15.17 0.61 -39.61
CA ASP A 19 -15.68 1.52 -40.64
C ASP A 19 -16.51 0.77 -41.70
N GLY A 20 -17.68 1.33 -42.05
CA GLY A 20 -18.64 0.76 -42.99
C GLY A 20 -19.33 1.81 -43.87
N ARG A 21 -18.54 2.67 -44.52
CA ARG A 21 -19.00 3.73 -45.44
C ARG A 21 -19.88 3.23 -46.60
N LEU A 22 -21.01 3.89 -46.89
CA LEU A 22 -21.55 3.99 -48.27
C LEU A 22 -22.49 5.19 -48.48
N ARG A 23 -22.41 5.80 -49.67
CA ARG A 23 -23.23 6.92 -50.16
C ARG A 23 -24.45 6.41 -50.92
N THR A 24 -25.48 7.25 -51.02
CA THR A 24 -25.99 7.68 -52.34
C THR A 24 -26.63 9.07 -52.26
N GLU A 25 -26.29 9.93 -53.22
CA GLU A 25 -27.10 11.08 -53.68
C GLU A 25 -28.34 10.51 -54.43
N ASP A 26 -29.52 11.13 -54.57
CA ASP A 26 -29.89 12.37 -55.30
C ASP A 26 -31.37 12.79 -54.90
N ASN A 27 -32.22 13.57 -55.60
CA ASN A 27 -32.11 14.89 -56.28
C ASN A 27 -33.52 15.55 -56.54
N SER A 28 -33.63 16.87 -56.27
CA SER A 28 -34.57 17.89 -56.83
C SER A 28 -36.11 17.88 -56.61
N GLY A 29 -36.64 19.11 -56.49
CA GLY A 29 -38.06 19.51 -56.63
C GLY A 29 -38.62 20.19 -55.36
N GLY A 30 -39.13 21.42 -55.33
CA GLY A 30 -39.36 22.43 -56.38
C GLY A 30 -40.73 23.10 -56.18
N GLY A 31 -40.79 24.36 -55.70
CA GLY A 31 -42.06 25.08 -55.51
C GLY A 31 -41.88 26.47 -54.87
N LEU A 32 -42.51 27.49 -55.44
CA LEU A 32 -42.39 28.91 -55.06
C LEU A 32 -43.73 29.50 -54.59
N GLY A 33 -43.66 30.50 -53.70
CA GLY A 33 -44.76 31.39 -53.30
C GLY A 33 -44.79 31.64 -51.79
N GLY A 34 -44.95 32.86 -51.26
CA GLY A 34 -45.09 34.17 -51.90
C GLY A 34 -46.02 35.08 -51.08
N GLY A 35 -45.49 36.16 -50.48
CA GLY A 35 -46.27 37.18 -49.76
C GLY A 35 -45.69 37.58 -48.41
N GLY A 36 -45.47 38.88 -48.20
CA GLY A 36 -45.27 39.48 -46.86
C GLY A 36 -46.62 39.75 -46.18
N VAL A 37 -46.72 40.47 -45.06
CA VAL A 37 -45.79 41.33 -44.29
C VAL A 37 -46.22 41.24 -42.81
N GLU A 38 -45.35 41.65 -41.86
CA GLU A 38 -45.65 42.32 -40.57
C GLU A 38 -44.79 41.83 -39.36
N GLU A 39 -44.20 42.80 -38.68
CA GLU A 39 -43.49 42.79 -37.39
C GLU A 39 -44.12 43.95 -36.57
N PRO A 40 -43.89 44.17 -35.25
CA PRO A 40 -43.18 43.41 -34.20
C PRO A 40 -44.13 43.22 -32.96
N PRO A 41 -43.74 43.06 -31.66
CA PRO A 41 -42.39 43.07 -31.06
C PRO A 41 -42.07 42.08 -29.91
N ALA A 42 -40.79 42.15 -29.51
CA ALA A 42 -40.26 41.92 -28.16
C ALA A 42 -40.27 40.49 -27.59
N ALA A 43 -39.18 39.77 -27.85
CA ALA A 43 -38.61 38.81 -26.90
C ALA A 43 -37.10 39.05 -26.77
N ALA A 44 -36.64 39.38 -25.55
CA ALA A 44 -35.21 39.55 -25.28
C ALA A 44 -34.51 38.20 -25.15
N GLY A 45 -33.35 38.03 -25.80
CA GLY A 45 -32.51 36.83 -25.63
C GLY A 45 -31.27 36.88 -26.52
N GLY A 46 -30.09 37.09 -25.94
CA GLY A 46 -28.87 37.20 -26.75
C GLY A 46 -27.56 37.67 -26.09
N TRP A 47 -27.35 37.46 -24.78
CA TRP A 47 -26.02 37.68 -24.15
C TRP A 47 -25.51 36.46 -23.34
N ALA A 48 -26.00 35.27 -23.65
CA ALA A 48 -25.74 34.04 -22.89
C ALA A 48 -24.63 33.15 -23.49
N VAL A 49 -23.48 33.73 -23.88
CA VAL A 49 -22.26 32.95 -24.18
C VAL A 49 -21.02 33.73 -23.71
N GLY A 50 -20.49 33.38 -22.54
CA GLY A 50 -19.26 33.99 -22.01
C GLY A 50 -19.02 33.82 -20.51
N GLY A 51 -20.07 33.88 -19.68
CA GLY A 51 -19.94 33.78 -18.22
C GLY A 51 -19.55 32.38 -17.72
N GLU A 52 -20.22 31.34 -18.20
CA GLU A 52 -20.04 29.97 -17.67
C GLU A 52 -18.69 29.34 -18.04
N MET A 53 -18.09 29.75 -19.16
CA MET A 53 -16.78 29.27 -19.58
C MET A 53 -15.67 29.73 -18.62
N LEU A 54 -15.78 30.96 -18.09
CA LEU A 54 -14.82 31.50 -17.12
C LEU A 54 -14.94 30.83 -15.75
N LEU A 55 -16.16 30.51 -15.31
CA LEU A 55 -16.39 29.76 -14.07
C LEU A 55 -15.82 28.33 -14.16
N ASN A 56 -16.03 27.64 -15.28
CA ASN A 56 -15.48 26.31 -15.50
C ASN A 56 -13.94 26.30 -15.59
N VAL A 57 -13.34 27.29 -16.26
CA VAL A 57 -11.87 27.45 -16.30
C VAL A 57 -11.30 27.80 -14.92
N GLY A 58 -11.98 28.66 -14.14
CA GLY A 58 -11.60 28.96 -12.77
C GLY A 58 -11.66 27.74 -11.84
N LEU A 59 -12.72 26.94 -11.95
CA LEU A 59 -12.87 25.68 -11.21
C LEU A 59 -11.79 24.67 -11.61
N LEU A 60 -11.52 24.51 -12.91
CA LEU A 60 -10.44 23.65 -13.41
C LEU A 60 -9.08 24.09 -12.86
N ALA A 61 -8.80 25.41 -12.86
CA ALA A 61 -7.57 25.96 -12.31
C ALA A 61 -7.45 25.73 -10.79
N LEU A 62 -8.54 25.81 -10.03
CA LEU A 62 -8.55 25.49 -8.60
C LEU A 62 -8.36 23.98 -8.33
N VAL A 63 -8.97 23.10 -9.13
CA VAL A 63 -8.75 21.65 -9.04
C VAL A 63 -7.31 21.28 -9.39
N LEU A 64 -6.75 21.86 -10.46
CA LEU A 64 -5.34 21.69 -10.84
C LEU A 64 -4.40 22.27 -9.79
N LEU A 65 -4.72 23.43 -9.19
CA LEU A 65 -3.94 24.00 -8.09
C LEU A 65 -4.00 23.12 -6.84
N ALA A 66 -5.17 22.57 -6.50
CA ALA A 66 -5.34 21.65 -5.37
C ALA A 66 -4.58 20.34 -5.61
N ALA A 67 -4.69 19.75 -6.81
CA ALA A 67 -3.93 18.58 -7.23
C ALA A 67 -2.42 18.84 -7.26
N TYR A 68 -1.98 20.01 -7.74
CA TYR A 68 -0.57 20.41 -7.74
C TYR A 68 -0.05 20.66 -6.31
N ARG A 69 -0.85 21.28 -5.43
CA ARG A 69 -0.53 21.42 -4.00
C ARG A 69 -0.46 20.06 -3.30
N LEU A 70 -1.34 19.12 -3.65
CA LEU A 70 -1.33 17.76 -3.12
C LEU A 70 -0.13 16.97 -3.64
N TYR A 71 0.19 17.10 -4.94
CA TYR A 71 1.37 16.52 -5.59
C TYR A 71 2.68 17.05 -5.00
N LEU A 72 2.82 18.37 -4.83
CA LEU A 72 3.97 18.97 -4.14
C LEU A 72 4.04 18.53 -2.66
N ARG A 73 2.89 18.32 -2.00
CA ARG A 73 2.82 17.81 -0.62
C ARG A 73 3.09 16.30 -0.51
N TRP A 74 2.92 15.53 -1.60
CA TRP A 74 3.42 14.15 -1.72
C TRP A 74 4.91 14.11 -2.03
N GLY A 75 5.38 14.91 -3.01
CA GLY A 75 6.80 15.04 -3.34
C GLY A 75 7.66 15.51 -2.16
N LYS A 76 7.10 16.29 -1.23
CA LYS A 76 7.76 16.67 0.03
C LYS A 76 7.81 15.57 1.10
N ARG A 77 7.07 14.47 0.95
CA ARG A 77 7.20 13.26 1.79
C ARG A 77 8.21 12.26 1.23
N SER A 78 8.45 12.28 -0.08
CA SER A 78 9.59 11.60 -0.71
C SER A 78 10.91 12.31 -0.40
N GLY A 79 11.24 12.46 0.88
CA GLY A 79 12.47 13.11 1.32
C GLY A 79 13.72 12.30 0.92
N PRO A 80 14.85 12.95 0.63
CA PRO A 80 16.10 12.28 0.24
C PRO A 80 16.65 11.31 1.30
N GLY A 81 16.15 11.38 2.54
CA GLY A 81 16.45 10.42 3.60
C GLY A 81 16.13 8.97 3.23
N GLY A 82 15.03 8.69 2.52
CA GLY A 82 14.65 7.31 2.19
C GLY A 82 15.69 6.58 1.32
N ALA A 83 16.30 7.27 0.36
CA ALA A 83 17.34 6.71 -0.50
C ALA A 83 18.69 6.55 0.23
N ALA A 84 19.02 7.46 1.15
CA ALA A 84 20.20 7.34 2.02
C ALA A 84 20.05 6.21 3.05
N GLN A 85 18.85 6.03 3.61
CA GLN A 85 18.51 4.92 4.52
C GLN A 85 18.65 3.58 3.79
N GLN A 86 18.15 3.47 2.56
CA GLN A 86 18.23 2.24 1.76
C GLN A 86 19.67 1.82 1.45
N SER A 87 20.54 2.76 1.09
CA SER A 87 21.94 2.44 0.77
C SER A 87 22.75 2.02 2.01
N GLN A 88 22.48 2.61 3.18
CA GLN A 88 23.05 2.13 4.45
C GLN A 88 22.49 0.75 4.84
N ALA A 89 21.17 0.58 4.79
CA ALA A 89 20.48 -0.68 5.11
C ALA A 89 21.01 -1.87 4.28
N ALA A 90 21.29 -1.66 2.99
CA ALA A 90 21.83 -2.69 2.09
C ALA A 90 23.29 -3.07 2.38
N SER A 91 24.03 -2.25 3.13
CA SER A 91 25.47 -2.45 3.44
C SER A 91 25.75 -3.13 4.77
N LEU A 92 24.73 -3.37 5.60
CA LEU A 92 24.91 -3.94 6.93
C LEU A 92 25.24 -5.45 6.86
N PRO A 93 26.18 -5.94 7.68
CA PRO A 93 26.42 -7.38 7.82
C PRO A 93 25.19 -8.08 8.41
N ARG A 94 25.05 -9.39 8.13
CA ARG A 94 24.04 -10.24 8.78
C ARG A 94 24.22 -10.17 10.30
N MET A 95 23.12 -10.07 11.03
CA MET A 95 23.13 -10.04 12.50
C MET A 95 23.31 -11.47 13.04
N LYS A 96 24.15 -11.63 14.07
CA LYS A 96 24.26 -12.89 14.83
C LYS A 96 22.95 -13.18 15.56
N ARG A 97 22.62 -14.46 15.76
CA ARG A 97 21.44 -14.82 16.54
C ARG A 97 21.60 -14.48 18.02
N ARG A 98 20.53 -13.92 18.60
CA ARG A 98 20.35 -13.67 20.04
C ARG A 98 18.88 -13.50 20.36
N ASP A 99 18.48 -13.77 21.59
CA ASP A 99 17.15 -13.40 22.06
C ASP A 99 17.07 -11.89 22.37
N PHE A 100 15.87 -11.33 22.29
CA PHE A 100 15.58 -9.92 22.53
C PHE A 100 14.44 -9.75 23.53
N THR A 101 14.54 -8.76 24.41
CA THR A 101 13.35 -8.21 25.09
C THR A 101 12.65 -7.19 24.19
N LEU A 102 11.42 -6.77 24.53
CA LEU A 102 10.71 -5.73 23.76
C LEU A 102 11.45 -4.38 23.77
N GLU A 103 12.03 -4.01 24.92
CA GLU A 103 12.79 -2.76 25.08
C GLU A 103 14.03 -2.75 24.19
N GLN A 104 14.70 -3.90 24.07
CA GLN A 104 15.83 -4.10 23.15
C GLN A 104 15.38 -4.10 21.69
N LEU A 105 14.20 -4.68 21.37
CA LEU A 105 13.65 -4.69 20.03
C LEU A 105 13.32 -3.26 19.54
N HIS A 106 12.83 -2.40 20.43
CA HIS A 106 12.54 -0.98 20.16
C HIS A 106 13.77 -0.12 19.78
N GLU A 107 15.00 -0.62 19.90
CA GLU A 107 16.20 0.08 19.37
C GLU A 107 16.36 -0.06 17.85
N TYR A 108 15.65 -1.02 17.25
CA TYR A 108 15.75 -1.40 15.84
C TYR A 108 14.51 -0.99 15.03
N ASP A 109 14.14 0.28 15.17
CA ASP A 109 13.00 0.92 14.48
C ASP A 109 13.36 1.50 13.10
N GLY A 110 14.61 1.37 12.64
CA GLY A 110 15.09 2.00 11.40
C GLY A 110 15.30 3.51 11.48
N ALA A 111 15.04 4.16 12.62
CA ALA A 111 15.25 5.59 12.86
C ALA A 111 16.41 5.85 13.82
N ARG A 112 16.46 5.13 14.95
CA ARG A 112 17.52 5.17 15.96
C ARG A 112 18.77 4.46 15.47
N THR A 113 18.58 3.32 14.82
CA THR A 113 19.61 2.53 14.17
C THR A 113 19.20 2.23 12.72
N PRO A 114 20.14 2.04 11.78
CA PRO A 114 19.81 1.74 10.39
C PRO A 114 19.27 0.32 10.16
N ARG A 115 19.30 -0.54 11.19
CA ARG A 115 18.76 -1.91 11.15
C ARG A 115 17.31 -1.89 11.63
N ILE A 116 16.45 -2.65 10.97
CA ILE A 116 15.05 -2.80 11.31
C ILE A 116 14.80 -4.24 11.70
N LEU A 117 14.40 -4.46 12.95
CA LEU A 117 13.91 -5.75 13.43
C LEU A 117 12.42 -5.66 13.70
N LEU A 118 11.70 -6.77 13.58
CA LEU A 118 10.36 -6.91 14.15
C LEU A 118 10.12 -8.36 14.55
N ALA A 119 9.17 -8.59 15.46
CA ALA A 119 8.77 -9.93 15.86
C ALA A 119 7.45 -10.36 15.19
N VAL A 120 7.35 -11.65 14.85
CA VAL A 120 6.13 -12.33 14.44
C VAL A 120 6.08 -13.68 15.17
N ASN A 121 4.99 -13.94 15.87
CA ASN A 121 4.76 -15.16 16.67
C ASN A 121 5.92 -15.49 17.63
N GLY A 122 6.46 -14.48 18.33
CA GLY A 122 7.60 -14.64 19.23
C GLY A 122 8.96 -14.87 18.54
N LYS A 123 9.05 -14.76 17.22
CA LYS A 123 10.31 -14.87 16.45
C LYS A 123 10.71 -13.53 15.88
N VAL A 124 11.95 -13.13 16.09
CA VAL A 124 12.52 -11.86 15.62
C VAL A 124 13.19 -12.05 14.26
N PHE A 125 12.87 -11.18 13.32
CA PHE A 125 13.37 -11.18 11.96
C PHE A 125 14.08 -9.87 11.62
N ASP A 126 15.20 -9.96 10.90
CA ASP A 126 15.86 -8.80 10.32
C ASP A 126 15.20 -8.42 8.98
N VAL A 127 14.40 -7.36 9.03
CA VAL A 127 13.64 -6.84 7.89
C VAL A 127 14.29 -5.61 7.27
N THR A 128 15.58 -5.36 7.55
CA THR A 128 16.34 -4.21 7.02
C THR A 128 16.40 -4.16 5.51
N LYS A 129 16.48 -5.33 4.85
CA LYS A 129 16.34 -5.50 3.38
C LYS A 129 14.98 -4.98 2.86
N GLY A 130 13.96 -4.97 3.73
CA GLY A 130 12.62 -4.44 3.50
C GLY A 130 12.43 -2.99 3.97
N SER A 131 13.47 -2.18 4.15
CA SER A 131 13.39 -0.80 4.66
C SER A 131 12.42 0.14 3.92
N LYS A 132 12.12 -0.11 2.64
CA LYS A 132 11.05 0.62 1.91
C LYS A 132 9.63 0.37 2.43
N PHE A 133 9.44 -0.70 3.20
CA PHE A 133 8.18 -1.13 3.78
C PHE A 133 8.10 -0.84 5.27
N TYR A 134 9.14 -1.21 6.03
CA TYR A 134 9.19 -1.09 7.50
C TYR A 134 10.10 0.04 8.00
N GLY A 135 10.73 0.82 7.12
CA GLY A 135 11.45 2.02 7.55
C GLY A 135 10.49 3.12 8.01
N PRO A 136 11.00 4.23 8.58
CA PRO A 136 10.17 5.27 9.21
C PRO A 136 9.11 5.90 8.29
N GLU A 137 9.39 5.99 6.99
CA GLU A 137 8.48 6.51 5.96
C GLU A 137 7.72 5.41 5.20
N GLY A 138 7.89 4.14 5.60
CA GLY A 138 7.29 2.97 4.95
C GLY A 138 5.84 2.71 5.41
N PRO A 139 4.98 2.13 4.56
CA PRO A 139 3.57 1.87 4.88
C PRO A 139 3.36 0.92 6.07
N TYR A 140 4.36 0.12 6.42
CA TYR A 140 4.36 -0.81 7.56
C TYR A 140 5.43 -0.43 8.61
N GLY A 141 5.96 0.80 8.58
CA GLY A 141 6.93 1.32 9.54
C GLY A 141 6.41 1.34 10.98
N ILE A 142 5.09 1.23 11.18
CA ILE A 142 4.48 1.05 12.50
C ILE A 142 4.93 -0.23 13.21
N PHE A 143 5.32 -1.28 12.47
CA PHE A 143 5.81 -2.54 13.06
C PHE A 143 7.32 -2.54 13.35
N ALA A 144 8.04 -1.46 13.01
CA ALA A 144 9.49 -1.38 13.21
C ALA A 144 9.84 -1.39 14.71
N GLY A 145 10.74 -2.28 15.10
CA GLY A 145 11.15 -2.47 16.49
C GLY A 145 10.02 -2.96 17.41
N ARG A 146 9.03 -3.71 16.89
CA ARG A 146 7.84 -4.15 17.65
C ARG A 146 7.46 -5.60 17.38
N ASP A 147 6.60 -6.15 18.24
CA ASP A 147 5.83 -7.35 17.90
C ASP A 147 4.67 -6.96 16.96
N ALA A 148 4.72 -7.49 15.73
CA ALA A 148 3.72 -7.25 14.70
C ALA A 148 2.55 -8.25 14.74
N SER A 149 2.63 -9.29 15.58
CA SER A 149 1.76 -10.47 15.53
C SER A 149 0.28 -10.11 15.55
N ARG A 150 -0.18 -9.28 16.50
CA ARG A 150 -1.59 -8.87 16.59
C ARG A 150 -2.04 -8.01 15.40
N GLY A 151 -1.21 -7.09 14.93
CA GLY A 151 -1.50 -6.28 13.75
C GLY A 151 -1.64 -7.14 12.48
N LEU A 152 -0.77 -8.14 12.33
CA LEU A 152 -0.82 -9.13 11.25
C LEU A 152 -2.03 -10.08 11.37
N ALA A 153 -2.40 -10.48 12.59
CA ALA A 153 -3.57 -11.33 12.87
C ALA A 153 -4.91 -10.65 12.56
N THR A 154 -4.96 -9.33 12.77
CA THR A 154 -6.18 -8.51 12.68
C THR A 154 -6.25 -7.65 11.41
N PHE A 155 -5.19 -7.66 10.59
CA PHE A 155 -4.98 -6.76 9.45
C PHE A 155 -5.10 -5.27 9.83
N CYS A 156 -4.70 -4.92 11.05
CA CYS A 156 -4.76 -3.57 11.59
C CYS A 156 -3.37 -2.91 11.60
N LEU A 157 -3.33 -1.63 11.20
CA LEU A 157 -2.13 -0.79 11.16
C LEU A 157 -2.27 0.44 12.08
N ASP A 158 -3.16 0.37 13.08
CA ASP A 158 -3.37 1.43 14.06
C ASP A 158 -2.47 1.24 15.28
N LYS A 159 -1.94 2.34 15.82
CA LYS A 159 -1.03 2.27 16.99
C LYS A 159 -1.71 1.70 18.23
N ASP A 160 -2.98 1.99 18.41
CA ASP A 160 -3.77 1.54 19.57
C ASP A 160 -4.04 0.02 19.55
N ALA A 161 -3.83 -0.65 18.40
CA ALA A 161 -3.92 -2.10 18.27
C ALA A 161 -2.57 -2.82 18.54
N LEU A 162 -1.47 -2.08 18.67
CA LEU A 162 -0.17 -2.60 19.07
C LEU A 162 0.08 -2.31 20.55
N ARG A 163 0.55 -3.32 21.28
CA ARG A 163 0.98 -3.14 22.67
C ARG A 163 2.43 -2.63 22.70
N ASP A 164 2.73 -1.77 23.67
CA ASP A 164 4.10 -1.41 24.06
C ASP A 164 4.72 -2.45 25.01
N GLU A 165 3.88 -3.28 25.64
CA GLU A 165 4.26 -4.40 26.51
C GLU A 165 4.08 -5.76 25.81
N TYR A 166 4.53 -6.84 26.45
CA TYR A 166 4.44 -8.20 25.90
C TYR A 166 2.98 -8.58 25.59
N ASP A 167 2.73 -8.97 24.34
CA ASP A 167 1.40 -9.26 23.85
C ASP A 167 1.08 -10.76 23.94
N ASP A 168 0.33 -11.17 24.95
CA ASP A 168 -0.20 -12.53 24.99
C ASP A 168 -1.33 -12.70 23.96
N LEU A 169 -1.03 -13.48 22.91
CA LEU A 169 -1.90 -13.76 21.77
C LEU A 169 -2.96 -14.83 22.07
N SER A 170 -3.15 -15.19 23.34
CA SER A 170 -4.10 -16.23 23.80
C SER A 170 -5.57 -15.85 23.61
N ASP A 171 -5.86 -14.56 23.38
CA ASP A 171 -7.19 -14.03 23.06
C ASP A 171 -7.55 -14.11 21.57
N LEU A 172 -6.60 -14.44 20.69
CA LEU A 172 -6.85 -14.59 19.25
C LEU A 172 -7.64 -15.87 18.95
N ASN A 173 -8.58 -15.77 18.01
CA ASN A 173 -9.32 -16.93 17.53
C ASN A 173 -8.49 -17.78 16.55
N ALA A 174 -9.01 -18.98 16.20
CA ALA A 174 -8.30 -19.94 15.36
C ALA A 174 -7.88 -19.37 13.99
N VAL A 175 -8.72 -18.57 13.33
CA VAL A 175 -8.43 -17.97 12.00
C VAL A 175 -7.35 -16.90 12.12
N GLN A 176 -7.42 -16.07 13.16
CA GLN A 176 -6.40 -15.05 13.46
C GLN A 176 -5.04 -15.71 13.75
N MET A 177 -5.02 -16.79 14.54
CA MET A 177 -3.81 -17.54 14.87
C MET A 177 -3.25 -18.31 13.65
N GLU A 178 -4.11 -18.76 12.73
CA GLU A 178 -3.69 -19.33 11.44
C GLU A 178 -3.01 -18.26 10.58
N SER A 179 -3.61 -17.06 10.43
CA SER A 179 -2.99 -15.93 9.74
C SER A 179 -1.62 -15.55 10.33
N VAL A 180 -1.45 -15.55 11.66
CA VAL A 180 -0.16 -15.30 12.31
C VAL A 180 0.91 -16.32 11.89
N ARG A 181 0.54 -17.61 11.80
CA ARG A 181 1.47 -18.68 11.38
C ARG A 181 1.83 -18.59 9.90
N GLU A 182 0.87 -18.23 9.05
CA GLU A 182 1.14 -17.95 7.63
C GLU A 182 2.13 -16.79 7.45
N TRP A 183 1.94 -15.71 8.21
CA TRP A 183 2.90 -14.60 8.23
C TRP A 183 4.26 -15.03 8.77
N GLU A 184 4.33 -15.79 9.87
CA GLU A 184 5.58 -16.30 10.41
C GLU A 184 6.38 -17.12 9.36
N MET A 185 5.70 -17.98 8.60
CA MET A 185 6.32 -18.76 7.52
C MET A 185 6.85 -17.85 6.40
N GLN A 186 6.04 -16.91 5.91
CA GLN A 186 6.47 -15.94 4.89
C GLN A 186 7.66 -15.09 5.35
N PHE A 187 7.71 -14.70 6.62
CA PHE A 187 8.83 -13.95 7.18
C PHE A 187 10.09 -14.83 7.29
N LYS A 188 9.96 -16.11 7.65
CA LYS A 188 11.07 -17.06 7.68
C LYS A 188 11.67 -17.35 6.30
N GLU A 189 10.85 -17.36 5.25
CA GLU A 189 11.33 -17.54 3.87
C GLU A 189 12.01 -16.28 3.31
N LYS A 190 11.56 -15.09 3.71
CA LYS A 190 11.94 -13.81 3.09
C LYS A 190 13.02 -13.04 3.84
N TYR A 191 13.13 -13.23 5.16
CA TYR A 191 13.97 -12.44 6.05
C TYR A 191 14.81 -13.33 6.96
N ASP A 192 15.89 -12.76 7.48
CA ASP A 192 16.84 -13.52 8.29
C ASP A 192 16.29 -13.66 9.72
N TYR A 193 16.05 -14.88 10.18
CA TYR A 193 15.66 -15.16 11.57
C TYR A 193 16.85 -14.95 12.51
N VAL A 194 16.71 -14.01 13.45
CA VAL A 194 17.78 -13.54 14.35
C VAL A 194 17.60 -13.92 15.83
N GLY A 195 16.52 -14.62 16.20
CA GLY A 195 16.30 -15.14 17.55
C GLY A 195 14.86 -14.93 18.05
N ARG A 196 14.61 -15.11 19.34
CA ARG A 196 13.24 -15.06 19.90
C ARG A 196 12.96 -13.74 20.60
N LEU A 197 11.68 -13.39 20.69
CA LEU A 197 11.18 -12.35 21.58
C LEU A 197 10.87 -13.00 22.93
N LEU A 198 11.60 -12.60 23.97
CA LEU A 198 11.48 -13.17 25.30
C LEU A 198 10.16 -12.76 25.96
N LYS A 199 9.54 -13.71 26.65
CA LYS A 199 8.42 -13.42 27.56
C LYS A 199 8.94 -12.74 28.83
N PRO A 200 8.09 -11.97 29.54
CA PRO A 200 8.46 -11.41 30.85
C PRO A 200 8.93 -12.52 31.81
N GLY A 201 10.20 -12.47 32.20
CA GLY A 201 10.83 -13.47 33.08
C GLY A 201 11.40 -14.72 32.39
N GLU A 202 11.45 -14.77 31.05
CA GLU A 202 12.16 -15.82 30.31
C GLU A 202 13.67 -15.51 30.22
N GLU A 203 14.52 -16.51 30.45
CA GLU A 203 15.97 -16.36 30.33
C GLU A 203 16.42 -16.44 28.85
N PRO A 204 17.42 -15.64 28.42
CA PRO A 204 18.01 -15.76 27.09
C PRO A 204 18.63 -17.13 26.85
N SER A 205 18.43 -17.68 25.65
CA SER A 205 19.11 -18.89 25.20
C SER A 205 20.52 -18.59 24.69
N GLU A 206 21.46 -19.50 24.96
CA GLU A 206 22.80 -19.45 24.38
C GLU A 206 22.78 -19.98 22.95
N TYR A 207 23.07 -19.11 21.99
CA TYR A 207 23.28 -19.49 20.59
C TYR A 207 24.75 -19.87 20.39
N THR A 208 25.01 -21.10 19.96
CA THR A 208 26.36 -21.54 19.60
C THR A 208 26.64 -21.26 18.12
N ASP A 209 27.83 -20.72 17.81
CA ASP A 209 28.21 -20.33 16.44
C ASP A 209 28.15 -21.49 15.42
N GLU A 210 28.10 -22.75 15.86
CA GLU A 210 27.97 -23.93 14.98
C GLU A 210 26.57 -24.13 14.38
N GLU A 211 25.50 -23.70 15.05
CA GLU A 211 24.13 -23.95 14.57
C GLU A 211 23.76 -23.04 13.39
N ASP A 212 24.23 -21.79 13.43
CA ASP A 212 24.04 -20.82 12.34
C ASP A 212 24.72 -21.30 11.04
N ILE A 213 25.94 -21.84 11.14
CA ILE A 213 26.69 -22.35 9.98
C ILE A 213 25.97 -23.53 9.29
N LYS A 214 25.31 -24.40 10.06
CA LYS A 214 24.66 -25.62 9.54
C LYS A 214 23.35 -25.34 8.79
N GLU A 215 22.69 -24.23 9.07
CA GLU A 215 21.49 -23.79 8.32
C GLU A 215 21.88 -23.02 7.05
N HIS A 216 22.97 -22.25 7.07
CA HIS A 216 23.49 -21.53 5.89
C HIS A 216 23.80 -22.46 4.70
N THR A 217 24.47 -23.60 4.91
CA THR A 217 24.86 -24.53 3.83
C THR A 217 23.68 -25.26 3.15
N LYS A 218 22.42 -24.99 3.56
CA LYS A 218 21.21 -25.58 2.95
C LYS A 218 20.37 -24.59 2.15
N GLN A 219 20.74 -23.31 2.09
CA GLN A 219 19.97 -22.25 1.44
C GLN A 219 20.66 -21.61 0.21
N ASP A 220 21.89 -22.02 -0.10
CA ASP A 220 22.62 -21.69 -1.34
C ASP A 220 22.54 -22.83 -2.38
#